data_AF-A0AA96JV50-F1
#
_entry.id   AF-A0AA96JV50-F1
#
_cell.length_a   1.000
_cell.length_b   1.000
_cell.length_c   1.000
_cell.angle_alpha   90.00
_cell.angle_beta   90.00
_cell.angle_gamma   90.00
#
_symmetry.space_group_name_H-M   'P 1'
#
loop_
_entity.id
_entity.type
_entity.pdbx_description
1 polymer ?
#
loop_
_entity_poly.entity_id
_entity_poly.type
_entity_poly.pdbx_seq_one_letter_code
_entity_poly.pdbx_strand_id
1 'polypeptide(L)'
;MNNKFFISAFLVGILLGLPQFVLASDKGQGQNSAWKVETQGWSIQDHMIAAKASEGEVQSLESRVQDIDKRIAHFESKPHFDPKGFHRNALKHISSTLKGDTNLLNEKIAWHIRQADQAKLTE
;
A
#
# COMPACT_ATOMS: atom_id res chain seq x y z
N MET A 1 14.02 18.16 30.15
CA MET A 1 15.17 17.81 29.29
C MET A 1 14.91 16.46 28.64
N ASN A 2 14.52 16.46 27.37
CA ASN A 2 15.23 15.78 26.28
C ASN A 2 14.40 15.88 25.01
N ASN A 3 14.83 16.83 24.17
CA ASN A 3 14.44 17.08 22.81
C ASN A 3 14.53 15.82 21.95
N LYS A 4 13.52 15.59 21.11
CA LYS A 4 13.72 15.11 19.74
C LYS A 4 12.84 15.95 18.81
N PHE A 5 13.48 16.92 18.17
CA PHE A 5 12.92 17.76 17.11
C PHE A 5 12.73 16.94 15.83
N PHE A 6 11.58 17.17 15.18
CA PHE A 6 11.31 17.32 13.73
C PHE A 6 12.18 16.58 12.71
N ILE A 7 11.51 15.91 11.76
CA ILE A 7 11.63 16.26 10.33
C ILE A 7 10.24 16.21 9.68
N SER A 8 9.69 17.40 9.42
CA SER A 8 8.76 17.67 8.33
C SER A 8 9.53 17.51 7.00
N ALA A 9 9.02 16.68 6.09
CA ALA A 9 9.52 16.59 4.73
C ALA A 9 8.34 16.64 3.74
N PHE A 10 7.77 17.82 3.58
CA PHE A 10 7.09 18.23 2.35
C PHE A 10 8.10 19.07 1.58
N LEU A 11 8.67 18.55 0.47
CA LEU A 11 8.94 19.27 -0.78
C LEU A 11 9.73 18.40 -1.78
N VAL A 12 9.09 18.21 -2.94
CA VAL A 12 9.63 18.29 -4.31
C VAL A 12 10.94 17.55 -4.63
N GLY A 13 10.78 16.47 -5.40
CA GLY A 13 11.83 15.83 -6.19
C GLY A 13 11.28 15.28 -7.50
N ILE A 14 10.86 16.17 -8.41
CA ILE A 14 10.76 15.84 -9.84
C ILE A 14 12.19 15.89 -10.37
N LEU A 15 12.80 14.73 -10.67
CA LEU A 15 13.72 14.49 -11.78
C LEU A 15 14.41 13.13 -11.57
N LEU A 16 14.49 12.36 -12.66
CA LEU A 16 15.20 11.07 -12.84
C LEU A 16 14.36 9.82 -12.58
N GLY A 17 13.99 9.15 -13.68
CA GLY A 17 13.20 7.93 -13.72
C GLY A 17 13.92 6.73 -13.12
N LEU A 18 13.68 6.48 -11.84
CA LEU A 18 13.87 5.20 -11.17
C LEU A 18 12.80 5.05 -10.08
N PRO A 19 11.98 3.99 -10.07
CA PRO A 19 11.36 3.54 -8.84
C PRO A 19 12.16 2.38 -8.27
N GLN A 20 13.22 2.71 -7.52
CA GLN A 20 13.74 1.85 -6.45
C GLN A 20 13.16 2.38 -5.13
N PHE A 21 11.99 1.89 -4.74
CA PHE A 21 11.56 1.96 -3.35
C PHE A 21 10.95 0.61 -2.97
N VAL A 22 11.82 -0.30 -2.55
CA VAL A 22 11.41 -1.50 -1.79
C VAL A 22 11.32 -1.07 -0.34
N LEU A 23 10.14 -0.59 0.08
CA LEU A 23 9.76 -0.63 1.49
C LEU A 23 9.20 -2.02 1.75
N ALA A 24 10.00 -2.88 2.38
CA ALA A 24 9.44 -4.01 3.10
C ALA A 24 8.64 -3.46 4.28
N SER A 25 7.31 -3.56 4.21
CA SER A 25 6.41 -3.18 5.30
C SER A 25 6.36 -4.31 6.33
N ASP A 26 7.24 -4.23 7.33
CA ASP A 26 7.06 -4.95 8.60
C ASP A 26 6.11 -4.13 9.47
N LYS A 27 4.78 -4.40 9.41
CA LYS A 27 3.77 -3.90 10.37
C LYS A 27 2.34 -4.38 10.07
N GLY A 28 2.10 -5.70 10.12
CA GLY A 28 0.78 -6.29 9.82
C GLY A 28 -0.35 -6.08 10.84
N GLN A 29 -0.15 -5.42 11.99
CA GLN A 29 -1.23 -5.33 13.01
C GLN A 29 -1.38 -3.99 13.75
N GLY A 30 -0.42 -3.06 13.67
CA GLY A 30 -0.46 -1.79 14.42
C GLY A 30 -0.87 -0.55 13.60
N GLN A 31 -1.00 -0.66 12.28
CA GLN A 31 -1.18 0.49 11.38
C GLN A 31 -2.64 0.80 11.01
N ASN A 32 -3.59 -0.08 11.34
CA ASN A 32 -4.99 0.01 10.89
C ASN A 32 -5.78 1.18 11.51
N SER A 33 -5.17 1.89 12.48
CA SER A 33 -5.77 3.02 13.21
C SER A 33 -4.99 4.32 13.09
N ALA A 34 -3.71 4.29 12.70
CA ALA A 34 -2.87 5.50 12.69
C ALA A 34 -3.41 6.58 11.73
N TRP A 35 -3.73 6.17 10.50
CA TRP A 35 -4.27 7.07 9.48
C TRP A 35 -5.70 7.53 9.76
N LYS A 36 -6.45 6.88 10.67
CA LYS A 36 -7.78 7.33 11.09
C LYS A 36 -7.73 8.47 12.11
N VAL A 37 -6.66 8.51 12.92
CA VAL A 37 -6.47 9.53 13.96
C VAL A 37 -5.86 10.80 13.36
N GLU A 38 -4.90 10.64 12.43
CA GLU A 38 -4.22 11.76 11.76
C GLU A 38 -5.15 12.64 10.91
N THR A 39 -6.28 12.09 10.48
CA THR A 39 -7.17 12.66 9.47
C THR A 39 -8.46 13.23 10.07
N GLN A 40 -8.53 13.37 11.40
CA GLN A 40 -9.66 14.02 12.06
C GLN A 40 -9.72 15.51 11.68
N GLY A 41 -10.89 15.97 11.23
CA GLY A 41 -11.13 17.36 10.84
C GLY A 41 -10.67 17.72 9.42
N TRP A 42 -10.29 16.73 8.61
CA TRP A 42 -10.00 16.93 7.19
C TRP A 42 -11.26 17.37 6.43
N SER A 43 -11.06 18.16 5.38
CA SER A 43 -12.16 18.54 4.49
C SER A 43 -12.61 17.37 3.63
N ILE A 44 -13.81 17.46 3.05
CA ILE A 44 -14.31 16.51 2.04
C ILE A 44 -13.26 16.32 0.93
N GLN A 45 -12.68 17.43 0.46
CA GLN A 45 -11.69 17.40 -0.62
C GLN A 45 -10.41 16.66 -0.22
N ASP A 46 -9.93 16.84 1.01
CA ASP A 46 -8.74 16.16 1.51
C ASP A 46 -8.95 14.64 1.60
N HIS A 47 -10.12 14.20 2.09
CA HIS A 47 -10.49 12.80 2.10
C HIS A 47 -10.52 12.21 0.68
N MET A 48 -11.09 12.93 -0.29
CA MET A 48 -11.17 12.47 -1.68
C MET A 48 -9.78 12.40 -2.35
N ILE A 49 -8.89 13.36 -2.09
CA ILE A 49 -7.51 13.34 -2.59
C ILE A 49 -6.76 12.12 -2.04
N ALA A 50 -6.87 11.84 -0.74
CA ALA A 50 -6.21 10.71 -0.12
C ALA A 50 -6.77 9.36 -0.57
N ALA A 51 -8.08 9.27 -0.80
CA ALA A 51 -8.70 8.09 -1.42
C ALA A 51 -8.12 7.87 -2.83
N LYS A 52 -8.05 8.91 -3.66
CA LYS A 52 -7.50 8.82 -5.03
C LYS A 52 -6.03 8.44 -5.06
N ALA A 53 -5.22 8.98 -4.16
CA ALA A 53 -3.81 8.60 -4.03
C ALA A 53 -3.67 7.11 -3.67
N SER A 54 -4.48 6.64 -2.71
CA SER A 54 -4.49 5.25 -2.29
C SER A 54 -4.96 4.30 -3.41
N GLU A 55 -5.91 4.72 -4.26
CA GLU A 55 -6.31 3.95 -5.46
C GLU A 55 -5.15 3.74 -6.44
N GLY A 56 -4.32 4.76 -6.64
CA GLY A 56 -3.13 4.64 -7.50
C GLY A 56 -2.11 3.64 -6.95
N GLU A 57 -1.95 3.59 -5.62
CA GLU A 57 -1.10 2.60 -4.96
C GLU A 57 -1.67 1.19 -5.09
N VAL A 58 -2.99 1.01 -4.92
CA VAL A 58 -3.69 -0.26 -5.15
C VAL A 58 -3.42 -0.80 -6.55
N GLN A 59 -3.59 0.03 -7.59
CA GLN A 59 -3.34 -0.38 -8.97
C GLN A 59 -1.89 -0.83 -9.20
N SER A 60 -0.93 -0.13 -8.59
CA SER A 60 0.49 -0.49 -8.65
C SER A 60 0.77 -1.84 -7.97
N LEU A 61 0.19 -2.08 -6.79
CA LEU A 61 0.33 -3.34 -6.07
C LEU A 61 -0.34 -4.50 -6.82
N GLU A 62 -1.53 -4.30 -7.37
CA GLU A 62 -2.23 -5.30 -8.18
C GLU A 62 -1.41 -5.70 -9.42
N SER A 63 -0.81 -4.73 -10.11
CA SER A 63 0.07 -5.02 -11.25
C SER A 63 1.29 -5.85 -10.84
N ARG A 64 1.88 -5.58 -9.66
CA ARG A 64 3.01 -6.36 -9.13
C ARG A 64 2.60 -7.77 -8.73
N VAL A 65 1.43 -7.91 -8.11
CA VAL A 65 0.83 -9.22 -7.78
C VAL A 65 0.64 -10.04 -9.04
N GLN A 66 0.10 -9.45 -10.11
CA GLN A 66 -0.09 -10.15 -11.38
C GLN A 66 1.23 -10.63 -12.00
N ASP A 67 2.30 -9.83 -11.94
CA ASP A 67 3.63 -10.25 -12.41
C ASP A 67 4.16 -11.44 -11.60
N ILE A 68 4.06 -11.37 -10.28
CA ILE A 68 4.51 -12.44 -9.39
C ILE A 68 3.70 -13.71 -9.61
N ASP A 69 2.38 -13.60 -9.76
CA ASP A 69 1.50 -14.74 -9.99
C ASP A 69 1.82 -15.43 -11.33
N LYS A 70 2.20 -14.67 -12.38
CA LYS A 70 2.72 -15.24 -13.64
C LYS A 70 4.02 -16.02 -13.43
N ARG A 71 4.94 -15.50 -12.61
CA ARG A 71 6.22 -16.16 -12.28
C ARG A 71 6.01 -17.42 -11.45
N ILE A 72 5.06 -17.40 -10.50
CA ILE A 72 4.65 -18.59 -9.74
C ILE A 72 4.13 -19.66 -10.72
N ALA A 73 3.21 -19.28 -11.61
CA ALA A 73 2.65 -20.20 -12.60
C ALA A 73 3.74 -20.81 -13.52
N HIS A 74 4.76 -20.03 -13.88
CA HIS A 74 5.92 -20.54 -14.61
C HIS A 74 6.61 -21.69 -13.87
N PHE A 75 6.94 -21.51 -12.58
CA PHE A 75 7.57 -22.57 -11.77
C PHE A 75 6.65 -23.76 -11.48
N GLU A 76 5.34 -23.54 -11.42
CA GLU A 76 4.36 -24.62 -11.27
C GLU A 76 4.26 -25.48 -12.53
N SER A 77 4.26 -24.84 -13.71
CA SER A 77 4.25 -25.55 -14.99
C SER A 77 5.55 -26.29 -15.30
N LYS A 78 6.68 -25.83 -14.73
CA LYS A 78 8.01 -26.40 -14.99
C LYS A 78 8.78 -26.64 -13.69
N PRO A 79 8.43 -27.69 -12.92
CA PRO A 79 9.01 -27.94 -11.60
C PRO A 79 10.53 -28.13 -11.59
N HIS A 80 11.12 -28.55 -12.71
CA HIS A 80 12.58 -28.74 -12.82
C HIS A 80 13.38 -27.43 -12.78
N PHE A 81 12.77 -26.27 -13.07
CA PHE A 81 13.41 -24.96 -12.89
C PHE A 81 13.44 -24.50 -11.42
N ASP A 82 12.64 -25.13 -10.55
CA ASP A 82 12.68 -24.90 -9.10
C ASP A 82 12.40 -26.21 -8.34
N PRO A 83 13.30 -27.22 -8.41
CA PRO A 83 13.03 -28.56 -7.91
C PRO A 83 12.74 -28.62 -6.40
N LYS A 84 13.29 -27.66 -5.65
CA LYS A 84 13.09 -27.53 -4.20
C LYS A 84 11.96 -26.56 -3.84
N GLY A 85 11.38 -25.87 -4.82
CA GLY A 85 10.28 -24.93 -4.60
C GLY A 85 10.68 -23.64 -3.88
N PHE A 86 11.98 -23.33 -3.76
CA PHE A 86 12.44 -22.17 -2.99
C PHE A 86 11.97 -20.86 -3.62
N HIS A 87 12.10 -20.73 -4.94
CA HIS A 87 11.69 -19.52 -5.66
C HIS A 87 10.17 -19.38 -5.65
N ARG A 88 9.45 -20.47 -5.94
CA ARG A 88 7.98 -20.48 -5.93
C ARG A 88 7.44 -20.10 -4.54
N ASN A 89 8.00 -20.68 -3.47
CA ASN A 89 7.52 -20.41 -2.11
C ASN A 89 7.83 -18.97 -1.68
N ALA A 90 9.01 -18.45 -2.00
CA ALA A 90 9.35 -17.04 -1.74
C ALA A 90 8.40 -16.09 -2.48
N LEU A 91 8.12 -16.35 -3.76
CA LEU A 91 7.17 -15.56 -4.56
C LEU A 91 5.75 -15.64 -4.01
N LYS A 92 5.29 -16.83 -3.57
CA LYS A 92 3.98 -16.98 -2.92
C LYS A 92 3.87 -16.13 -1.66
N HIS A 93 4.91 -16.10 -0.84
CA HIS A 93 4.94 -15.25 0.35
C HIS A 93 4.84 -13.77 -0.01
N ILE A 94 5.65 -13.31 -0.97
CA ILE A 94 5.61 -11.91 -1.42
C ILE A 94 4.22 -11.56 -2.00
N SER A 95 3.64 -12.41 -2.86
CA SER A 95 2.29 -12.22 -3.41
C SER A 95 1.25 -12.08 -2.29
N SER A 96 1.35 -12.91 -1.25
CA SER A 96 0.46 -12.85 -0.09
C SER A 96 0.60 -11.53 0.69
N THR A 97 1.83 -11.06 0.91
CA THR A 97 2.08 -9.76 1.59
C THR A 97 1.47 -8.62 0.79
N LEU A 98 1.74 -8.53 -0.52
CA LEU A 98 1.22 -7.46 -1.37
C LEU A 98 -0.32 -7.48 -1.45
N LYS A 99 -0.94 -8.67 -1.46
CA LYS A 99 -2.41 -8.81 -1.37
C LYS A 99 -2.93 -8.27 -0.03
N GLY A 100 -2.22 -8.53 1.07
CA GLY A 100 -2.52 -7.94 2.38
C GLY A 100 -2.46 -6.41 2.37
N ASP A 101 -1.39 -5.83 1.81
CA ASP A 101 -1.23 -4.38 1.68
C ASP A 101 -2.33 -3.75 0.81
N THR A 102 -2.70 -4.43 -0.27
CA THR A 102 -3.80 -4.02 -1.17
C THR A 102 -5.12 -3.95 -0.41
N ASN A 103 -5.43 -4.96 0.41
CA ASN A 103 -6.63 -4.98 1.23
C ASN A 103 -6.65 -3.84 2.24
N LEU A 104 -5.52 -3.57 2.89
CA LEU A 104 -5.40 -2.45 3.84
C LEU A 104 -5.65 -1.10 3.17
N LEU A 105 -5.11 -0.88 1.96
CA LEU A 105 -5.37 0.33 1.19
C LEU A 105 -6.83 0.44 0.77
N ASN A 106 -7.47 -0.66 0.37
CA ASN A 106 -8.91 -0.67 0.07
C ASN A 106 -9.76 -0.31 1.30
N GLU A 107 -9.41 -0.80 2.49
CA GLU A 107 -10.05 -0.40 3.73
C GLU A 107 -9.87 1.10 4.02
N LYS A 108 -8.67 1.63 3.75
CA LYS A 108 -8.34 3.06 3.88
C LYS A 108 -9.17 3.91 2.93
N ILE A 109 -9.23 3.54 1.65
CA ILE A 109 -10.06 4.21 0.63
C ILE A 109 -11.51 4.26 1.09
N ALA A 110 -12.08 3.10 1.46
CA ALA A 110 -13.46 3.01 1.90
C ALA A 110 -13.74 3.87 3.14
N TRP A 111 -12.78 3.99 4.06
CA TRP A 111 -12.90 4.88 5.20
C TRP A 111 -12.91 6.36 4.81
N HIS A 112 -11.98 6.81 3.95
CA HIS A 112 -11.96 8.20 3.50
C HIS A 112 -13.24 8.59 2.77
N ILE A 113 -13.76 7.70 1.90
CA ILE A 113 -15.04 7.94 1.20
C ILE A 113 -16.18 8.10 2.22
N ARG A 114 -16.28 7.23 3.23
CA ARG A 114 -17.30 7.36 4.27
C ARG A 114 -17.19 8.65 5.07
N GLN A 115 -15.98 9.11 5.40
CA GLN A 115 -15.79 10.39 6.09
C GLN A 115 -16.23 11.58 5.22
N ALA A 116 -15.87 11.56 3.94
CA ALA A 116 -16.32 12.57 2.99
C ALA A 116 -17.85 12.63 2.89
N ASP A 117 -18.51 11.47 2.83
CA ASP A 117 -19.98 11.41 2.77
C ASP A 117 -20.66 11.86 4.08
N GLN A 118 -20.06 11.54 5.24
CA GLN A 118 -20.54 12.04 6.53
C GLN A 118 -20.44 13.57 6.63
N ALA A 119 -19.34 14.15 6.17
CA ALA A 119 -19.15 15.60 6.19
C ALA A 119 -20.15 16.34 5.29
N LYS A 120 -20.53 15.76 4.13
CA LYS A 120 -21.58 16.32 3.26
C LYS A 120 -22.97 16.40 3.91
N LEU A 121 -23.26 15.49 4.85
CA LEU A 121 -24.56 15.47 5.55
C LEU A 121 -24.64 16.50 6.68
N THR A 122 -23.49 17.04 7.10
CA THR A 122 -23.40 18.03 8.17
C THR A 122 -23.31 19.47 7.68
N GLU A 123 -23.12 19.68 6.38
CA GLU A 123 -23.22 20.97 5.68
C GLU A 123 -24.67 21.28 5.29
#